data_AF-A0A229RAB4-F1
#
_entry.id   AF-A0A229RAB4-F1
#
_cell.length_a   1.000
_cell.length_b   1.000
_cell.length_c   1.000
_cell.angle_alpha   90.00
_cell.angle_beta   90.00
_cell.angle_gamma   90.00
#
_symmetry.space_group_name_H-M   'P 1'
#
loop_
_entity.id
_entity.type
_entity.pdbx_description
1 polymer ?
#
loop_
_entity_poly.entity_id
_entity_poly.type
_entity_poly.pdbx_seq_one_letter_code
_entity_poly.pdbx_strand_id
1 'polypeptide(L)'
;MTAALPSGRFGMAKNTARRRRSTAALERLESARLRRAAQLERERENERRIDEALGPFAEAAAAVEAIERKRDGRISALEDQLDRKLVELDRQKDVKAGEHHRRCDEVRADAEMEIAEWRQTMSASVRQIRAAEVTLSATAAMLGLSVKAVTALLRDSAHDEAEATSQGDAASAPASSLASSSAVDSRTLRTDGSPTDEGQGGEPPYPDDGVDGVDDGTWSREESD
;
A
#
# COMPACT_ATOMS: atom_id res chain seq x y z
N MET A 1 15.16 36.94 92.26
CA MET A 1 15.89 35.80 92.86
C MET A 1 17.31 35.82 92.35
N THR A 2 18.23 36.01 93.29
CA THR A 2 19.66 36.28 93.17
C THR A 2 20.48 34.98 93.18
N ALA A 3 21.45 34.84 92.26
CA ALA A 3 22.67 34.06 92.46
C ALA A 3 23.64 34.41 91.30
N ALA A 4 24.65 35.25 91.53
CA ALA A 4 25.97 34.91 92.05
C ALA A 4 26.96 34.53 90.92
N LEU A 5 27.67 35.56 90.44
CA LEU A 5 28.93 35.46 89.70
C LEU A 5 30.03 34.90 90.61
N PRO A 6 30.96 34.09 90.09
CA PRO A 6 32.33 34.08 90.58
C PRO A 6 33.23 34.87 89.62
N SER A 7 33.62 36.03 90.11
CA SER A 7 34.84 36.74 89.75
C SER A 7 36.04 35.80 89.80
N GLY A 8 36.57 35.46 88.63
CA GLY A 8 37.75 34.61 88.44
C GLY A 8 38.89 35.41 87.81
N ARG A 9 39.62 36.13 88.65
CA ARG A 9 41.03 36.54 88.55
C ARG A 9 41.62 36.81 87.16
N PHE A 10 41.97 38.09 86.98
CA PHE A 10 43.11 38.54 86.17
C PHE A 10 44.35 37.66 86.41
N GLY A 11 44.65 36.82 85.44
CA GLY A 11 45.96 36.23 85.24
C GLY A 11 46.61 36.88 84.03
N MET A 12 47.26 38.03 84.23
CA MET A 12 48.27 38.53 83.30
C MET A 12 49.37 37.47 83.18
N ALA A 13 49.33 36.68 82.12
CA ALA A 13 50.52 36.08 81.55
C ALA A 13 50.69 36.67 80.16
N LYS A 14 51.29 37.86 80.10
CA LYS A 14 52.00 38.32 78.91
C LYS A 14 53.19 37.37 78.70
N ASN A 15 52.92 36.17 78.22
CA ASN A 15 53.95 35.36 77.59
C ASN A 15 53.86 35.63 76.10
N THR A 16 54.65 36.63 75.72
CA THR A 16 55.23 36.84 74.40
C THR A 16 56.00 35.60 73.94
N ALA A 17 55.32 34.46 73.79
CA ALA A 17 55.83 33.31 73.08
C ALA A 17 55.37 33.45 71.63
N ARG A 18 55.99 34.41 70.92
CA ARG A 18 56.13 34.35 69.45
C ARG A 18 56.95 33.10 69.17
N ARG A 19 56.31 31.92 69.28
CA ARG A 19 56.87 30.60 69.07
C ARG A 19 57.32 30.61 67.61
N ARG A 20 58.61 30.87 67.41
CA ARG A 20 59.31 30.71 66.13
C ARG A 20 58.95 29.31 65.66
N ARG A 21 57.99 29.19 64.73
CA ARG A 21 57.73 27.93 64.04
C ARG A 21 59.09 27.58 63.45
N SER A 22 59.66 26.45 63.86
CA SER A 22 60.97 26.04 63.33
C SER A 22 60.88 26.07 61.81
N THR A 23 61.92 26.55 61.14
CA THR A 23 61.99 26.65 59.68
C THR A 23 61.60 25.31 59.03
N ALA A 24 62.00 24.20 59.64
CA ALA A 24 61.60 22.85 59.26
C ALA A 24 60.07 22.59 59.24
N ALA A 25 59.29 23.20 60.14
CA ALA A 25 57.83 23.07 60.13
C ALA A 25 57.16 23.91 59.03
N LEU A 26 57.76 25.05 58.67
CA LEU A 26 57.30 25.87 57.54
C LEU A 26 57.65 25.20 56.21
N GLU A 27 58.85 24.67 56.05
CA GLU A 27 59.29 23.90 54.87
C GLU A 27 58.42 22.65 54.62
N ARG A 28 58.00 21.95 55.68
CA ARG A 28 57.05 20.82 55.57
C ARG A 28 55.66 21.27 55.11
N LEU A 29 55.21 22.44 55.55
CA LEU A 29 53.89 22.96 55.17
C LEU A 29 53.92 23.50 53.74
N GLU A 30 54.99 24.16 53.33
CA GLU A 30 55.22 24.60 51.96
C GLU A 30 55.34 23.41 51.00
N SER A 31 56.11 22.38 51.36
CA SER A 31 56.17 21.15 50.56
C SER A 31 54.83 20.40 50.50
N ALA A 32 54.04 20.37 51.57
CA ALA A 32 52.69 19.80 51.54
C ALA A 32 51.73 20.59 50.63
N ARG A 33 51.82 21.93 50.65
CA ARG A 33 51.06 22.80 49.74
C ARG A 33 51.45 22.58 48.28
N LEU A 34 52.74 22.49 47.99
CA LEU A 34 53.25 22.23 46.64
C LEU A 34 52.80 20.86 46.12
N ARG A 35 52.83 19.81 46.96
CA ARG A 35 52.31 18.48 46.57
C ARG A 35 50.82 18.52 46.27
N ARG A 36 50.02 19.20 47.09
CA ARG A 36 48.58 19.34 46.85
C ARG A 36 48.29 20.16 45.59
N ALA A 37 49.04 21.22 45.34
CA ALA A 37 48.93 22.00 44.12
C ALA A 37 49.27 21.16 42.87
N ALA A 38 50.38 20.44 42.90
CA ALA A 38 50.77 19.53 41.81
C ALA A 38 49.77 18.39 41.59
N GLN A 39 49.13 17.90 42.65
CA GLN A 39 48.06 16.91 42.52
C GLN A 39 46.83 17.50 41.81
N LEU A 40 46.37 18.69 42.22
CA LEU A 40 45.24 19.36 41.58
C LEU A 40 45.53 19.71 40.11
N GLU A 41 46.77 20.05 39.77
CA GLU A 41 47.19 20.25 38.37
C GLU A 41 47.11 18.97 37.55
N ARG A 42 47.54 17.83 38.11
CA ARG A 42 47.41 16.53 37.45
C ARG A 42 45.95 16.11 37.29
N GLU A 43 45.10 16.37 38.29
CA GLU A 43 43.68 16.08 38.22
C GLU A 43 43.01 16.92 37.12
N ARG A 44 43.28 18.22 37.04
CA ARG A 44 42.78 19.09 35.95
C ARG A 44 43.28 18.66 34.57
N GLU A 45 44.53 18.25 34.47
CA GLU A 45 45.11 17.76 33.22
C GLU A 45 44.46 16.43 32.80
N ASN A 46 44.18 15.54 33.75
CA ASN A 46 43.46 14.30 33.48
C ASN A 46 42.01 14.56 33.08
N GLU A 47 41.31 15.49 33.75
CA GLU A 47 39.95 15.92 33.37
C GLU A 47 39.94 16.45 31.94
N ARG A 48 40.88 17.33 31.58
CA ARG A 48 41.01 17.83 30.20
C ARG A 48 41.19 16.72 29.18
N ARG A 49 42.05 15.73 29.46
CA ARG A 49 42.25 14.58 28.56
C ARG A 49 41.01 13.72 28.42
N ILE A 50 40.25 13.56 29.51
CA ILE A 50 38.98 12.83 29.47
C ILE A 50 37.96 13.62 28.63
N ASP A 51 37.82 14.93 28.85
CA ASP A 51 36.91 15.77 28.08
C ASP A 51 37.29 15.79 26.59
N GLU A 52 38.57 15.91 26.26
CA GLU A 52 39.10 15.81 24.89
C GLU A 52 38.81 14.43 24.28
N ALA A 53 38.94 13.35 25.05
CA ALA A 53 38.62 12.01 24.59
C ALA A 53 37.11 11.77 24.42
N LEU A 54 36.27 12.43 25.22
CA LEU A 54 34.80 12.31 25.15
C LEU A 54 34.18 13.15 24.03
N GLY A 55 34.83 14.23 23.58
CA GLY A 55 34.36 15.07 22.48
C GLY A 55 33.95 14.27 21.24
N PRO A 56 34.85 13.44 20.66
CA PRO A 56 34.52 12.58 19.52
C PRO A 56 33.36 11.61 19.77
N PHE A 57 33.19 11.10 21.00
CA PHE A 57 32.06 10.22 21.33
C PHE A 57 30.74 10.99 21.34
N ALA A 58 30.73 12.21 21.87
CA ALA A 58 29.54 13.07 21.87
C ALA A 58 29.14 13.44 20.43
N GLU A 59 30.11 13.77 19.57
CA GLU A 59 29.89 14.02 18.15
C GLU A 59 29.35 12.79 17.42
N ALA A 60 29.96 11.62 17.66
CA ALA A 60 29.50 10.36 17.08
C ALA A 60 28.08 10.01 17.52
N ALA A 61 27.76 10.16 18.81
CA ALA A 61 26.41 9.91 19.33
C ALA A 61 25.37 10.83 18.66
N ALA A 62 25.67 12.13 18.55
CA ALA A 62 24.79 13.08 17.87
C ALA A 62 24.61 12.76 16.37
N ALA A 63 25.68 12.29 15.72
CA ALA A 63 25.62 11.86 14.32
C ALA A 63 24.75 10.61 14.14
N VAL A 64 24.88 9.61 15.02
CA VAL A 64 24.04 8.40 15.01
C VAL A 64 22.57 8.77 15.20
N GLU A 65 22.23 9.56 16.21
CA GLU A 65 20.83 9.99 16.43
C GLU A 65 20.27 10.75 15.22
N ALA A 66 21.08 11.60 14.58
CA ALA A 66 20.66 12.32 13.39
C ALA A 66 20.37 11.37 12.21
N ILE A 67 21.13 10.28 12.08
CA ILE A 67 20.90 9.24 11.08
C ILE A 67 19.63 8.44 11.43
N GLU A 68 19.44 8.06 12.69
CA GLU A 68 18.23 7.35 13.13
C GLU A 68 16.97 8.17 12.89
N ARG A 69 16.97 9.45 13.27
CA ARG A 69 15.85 10.36 12.97
C ARG A 69 15.55 10.46 11.47
N LYS A 70 16.59 10.50 10.63
CA LYS A 70 16.41 10.49 9.16
C LYS A 70 15.86 9.16 8.66
N ARG A 71 16.33 8.04 9.20
CA ARG A 71 15.84 6.70 8.87
C ARG A 71 14.36 6.59 9.22
N ASP A 72 14.00 6.93 10.44
CA ASP A 72 12.63 6.80 10.94
C ASP A 72 11.67 7.72 10.18
N GLY A 73 12.11 8.94 9.86
CA GLY A 73 11.36 9.84 8.98
C GLY A 73 11.14 9.29 7.57
N ARG A 74 12.12 8.59 6.99
CA ARG A 74 11.97 7.92 5.68
C ARG A 74 11.02 6.72 5.77
N ILE A 75 11.12 5.92 6.83
CA ILE A 75 10.24 4.78 7.05
C ILE A 75 8.79 5.26 7.15
N SER A 76 8.51 6.24 8.01
CA SER A 76 7.17 6.81 8.16
C SER A 76 6.64 7.41 6.85
N ALA A 77 7.49 8.10 6.07
CA ALA A 77 7.07 8.62 4.77
C ALA A 77 6.74 7.51 3.75
N LEU A 78 7.43 6.38 3.79
CA LEU A 78 7.14 5.23 2.93
C LEU A 78 5.86 4.50 3.39
N GLU A 79 5.65 4.35 4.69
CA GLU A 79 4.42 3.79 5.27
C GLU A 79 3.21 4.62 4.84
N ASP A 80 3.26 5.95 5.00
CA ASP A 80 2.21 6.87 4.53
C ASP A 80 1.93 6.73 3.02
N GLN A 81 2.98 6.54 2.20
CA GLN A 81 2.82 6.34 0.77
C GLN A 81 2.16 5.00 0.44
N LEU A 82 2.51 3.94 1.17
CA LEU A 82 1.90 2.62 1.00
C LEU A 82 0.42 2.66 1.40
N ASP A 83 0.09 3.28 2.54
CA ASP A 83 -1.30 3.41 2.99
C ASP A 83 -2.17 4.16 1.98
N ARG A 84 -1.66 5.27 1.42
CA ARG A 84 -2.36 6.00 0.36
C ARG A 84 -2.59 5.14 -0.89
N LYS A 85 -1.59 4.33 -1.28
CA LYS A 85 -1.70 3.42 -2.43
C LYS A 85 -2.67 2.28 -2.16
N LEU A 86 -2.70 1.73 -0.95
CA LEU A 86 -3.65 0.68 -0.56
C LEU A 86 -5.08 1.20 -0.60
N VAL A 87 -5.32 2.37 -0.01
CA VAL A 87 -6.64 3.03 -0.06
C VAL A 87 -7.08 3.30 -1.51
N GLU A 88 -6.16 3.74 -2.36
CA GLU A 88 -6.46 3.96 -3.78
C GLU A 88 -6.77 2.65 -4.52
N LEU A 89 -6.01 1.59 -4.26
CA LEU A 89 -6.29 0.27 -4.84
C LEU A 89 -7.65 -0.27 -4.38
N ASP A 90 -8.02 -0.09 -3.12
CA ASP A 90 -9.31 -0.55 -2.61
C ASP A 90 -10.47 0.24 -3.26
N ARG A 91 -10.33 1.55 -3.43
CA ARG A 91 -11.31 2.33 -4.22
C ARG A 91 -11.44 1.81 -5.65
N GLN A 92 -10.33 1.50 -6.31
CA GLN A 92 -10.35 0.96 -7.67
C GLN A 92 -10.99 -0.42 -7.74
N LYS A 93 -10.79 -1.28 -6.73
CA LYS A 93 -11.48 -2.57 -6.62
C LYS A 93 -12.97 -2.38 -6.51
N ASP A 94 -13.43 -1.48 -5.64
CA ASP A 94 -14.86 -1.23 -5.43
C ASP A 94 -15.53 -0.71 -6.71
N VAL A 95 -14.88 0.22 -7.42
CA VAL A 95 -15.36 0.74 -8.70
C VAL A 95 -15.46 -0.39 -9.73
N LYS A 96 -14.40 -1.19 -9.89
CA LYS A 96 -14.39 -2.30 -10.86
C LYS A 96 -15.39 -3.40 -10.52
N ALA A 97 -15.58 -3.70 -9.23
CA ALA A 97 -16.58 -4.64 -8.78
C ALA A 97 -18.00 -4.15 -9.12
N GLY A 98 -18.26 -2.86 -8.91
CA GLY A 98 -19.51 -2.21 -9.32
C GLY A 98 -19.73 -2.25 -10.84
N GLU A 99 -18.72 -1.92 -11.64
CA GLU A 99 -18.79 -2.03 -13.11
C GLU A 99 -19.05 -3.45 -13.58
N HIS A 100 -18.36 -4.44 -12.99
CA HIS A 100 -18.56 -5.84 -13.32
C HIS A 100 -19.99 -6.29 -13.00
N HIS A 101 -20.51 -5.92 -11.83
CA HIS A 101 -21.89 -6.25 -11.47
C HIS A 101 -22.89 -5.66 -12.46
N ARG A 102 -22.72 -4.39 -12.85
CA ARG A 102 -23.56 -3.75 -13.87
C ARG A 102 -23.51 -4.48 -15.21
N ARG A 103 -22.31 -4.85 -15.68
CA ARG A 103 -22.17 -5.64 -16.93
C ARG A 103 -22.83 -7.01 -16.82
N CYS A 104 -22.74 -7.68 -15.66
CA CYS A 104 -23.45 -8.94 -15.47
C CYS A 104 -24.96 -8.75 -15.54
N ASP A 105 -25.49 -7.67 -14.99
CA ASP A 105 -26.92 -7.37 -15.02
C ASP A 105 -27.38 -6.99 -16.44
N GLU A 106 -26.58 -6.21 -17.18
CA GLU A 106 -26.81 -5.90 -18.60
C GLU A 106 -26.85 -7.19 -19.44
N VAL A 107 -25.86 -8.07 -19.30
CA VAL A 107 -25.82 -9.35 -20.04
C VAL A 107 -27.01 -10.24 -19.68
N ARG A 108 -27.44 -10.25 -18.41
CA ARG A 108 -28.65 -10.99 -18.00
C ARG A 108 -29.90 -10.40 -18.62
N ALA A 109 -30.05 -9.08 -18.60
CA ALA A 109 -31.19 -8.40 -19.19
C ALA A 109 -31.27 -8.62 -20.71
N ASP A 110 -30.12 -8.52 -21.41
CA ASP A 110 -30.03 -8.79 -22.84
C ASP A 110 -30.39 -10.25 -23.15
N ALA A 111 -29.85 -11.20 -22.38
CA ALA A 111 -30.18 -12.61 -22.54
C ALA A 111 -31.66 -12.90 -22.24
N GLU A 112 -32.25 -12.27 -21.23
CA GLU A 112 -33.67 -12.40 -20.91
C GLU A 112 -34.56 -11.86 -22.04
N MET A 113 -34.20 -10.72 -22.62
CA MET A 113 -34.87 -10.13 -23.77
C MET A 113 -34.77 -11.05 -24.99
N GLU A 114 -33.57 -11.52 -25.36
CA GLU A 114 -33.38 -12.46 -26.46
C GLU A 114 -34.19 -13.75 -26.24
N ILE A 115 -34.17 -14.31 -25.03
CA ILE A 115 -34.96 -15.50 -24.69
C ILE A 115 -36.47 -15.22 -24.86
N ALA A 116 -36.94 -14.04 -24.47
CA ALA A 116 -38.34 -13.65 -24.65
C ALA A 116 -38.73 -13.59 -26.14
N GLU A 117 -37.88 -12.99 -26.99
CA GLU A 117 -38.08 -12.93 -28.44
C GLU A 117 -38.13 -14.34 -29.07
N TRP A 118 -37.22 -15.22 -28.66
CA TRP A 118 -37.23 -16.62 -29.12
C TRP A 118 -38.48 -17.36 -28.65
N ARG A 119 -38.91 -17.17 -27.40
CA ARG A 119 -40.15 -17.76 -26.88
C ARG A 119 -41.39 -17.25 -27.63
N GLN A 120 -41.43 -15.98 -27.99
CA GLN A 120 -42.51 -15.41 -28.80
C GLN A 120 -42.56 -16.05 -30.18
N THR A 121 -41.40 -16.18 -30.83
CA THR A 121 -41.26 -16.82 -32.16
C THR A 121 -41.68 -18.30 -32.12
N MET A 122 -41.25 -19.04 -31.09
CA MET A 122 -41.67 -20.42 -30.87
C MET A 122 -43.19 -20.51 -30.65
N SER A 123 -43.77 -19.62 -29.86
CA SER A 123 -45.20 -19.61 -29.59
C SER A 123 -46.02 -19.31 -30.84
N ALA A 124 -45.58 -18.35 -31.66
CA ALA A 124 -46.19 -18.07 -32.98
C ALA A 124 -46.14 -19.30 -33.90
N SER A 125 -44.99 -19.99 -33.95
CA SER A 125 -44.83 -21.21 -34.75
C SER A 125 -45.74 -22.34 -34.30
N VAL A 126 -45.86 -22.56 -32.98
CA VAL A 126 -46.80 -23.55 -32.41
C VAL A 126 -48.25 -23.19 -32.76
N ARG A 127 -48.63 -21.91 -32.72
CA ARG A 127 -49.97 -21.45 -33.14
C ARG A 127 -50.24 -21.76 -34.62
N GLN A 128 -49.27 -21.51 -35.49
CA GLN A 128 -49.39 -21.82 -36.92
C GLN A 128 -49.58 -23.33 -37.17
N ILE A 129 -48.81 -24.19 -36.50
CA ILE A 129 -48.96 -25.65 -36.60
C ILE A 129 -50.35 -26.10 -36.11
N ARG A 130 -50.83 -25.49 -35.01
CA ARG A 130 -52.16 -25.77 -34.46
C ARG A 130 -53.29 -25.28 -35.37
N ALA A 131 -53.09 -24.18 -36.10
CA ALA A 131 -54.03 -23.68 -37.11
C ALA A 131 -54.15 -24.61 -38.32
N ALA A 132 -53.11 -25.41 -38.61
CA ALA A 132 -53.15 -26.48 -39.60
C ALA A 132 -53.78 -27.79 -39.09
N GLU A 133 -54.60 -27.71 -38.02
CA GLU A 133 -55.36 -28.82 -37.42
C GLU A 133 -54.53 -29.99 -36.85
N VAL A 134 -53.23 -29.81 -36.63
CA VAL A 134 -52.37 -30.82 -35.99
C VAL A 134 -52.72 -30.93 -34.50
N THR A 135 -52.88 -32.16 -33.99
CA THR A 135 -53.19 -32.39 -32.56
C THR A 135 -52.02 -31.97 -31.65
N LEU A 136 -52.33 -31.69 -30.38
CA LEU A 136 -51.35 -31.15 -29.43
C LEU A 136 -50.22 -32.15 -29.13
N SER A 137 -50.55 -33.45 -29.07
CA SER A 137 -49.56 -34.53 -28.91
C SER A 137 -48.68 -34.70 -30.16
N ALA A 138 -49.25 -34.59 -31.36
CA ALA A 138 -48.49 -34.64 -32.61
C ALA A 138 -47.56 -33.43 -32.75
N THR A 139 -48.01 -32.23 -32.39
CA THR A 139 -47.18 -31.01 -32.38
C THR A 139 -46.00 -31.15 -31.41
N ALA A 140 -46.25 -31.71 -30.21
CA ALA A 140 -45.21 -31.97 -29.22
C ALA A 140 -44.17 -32.98 -29.73
N ALA A 141 -44.62 -34.06 -30.38
CA ALA A 141 -43.73 -35.05 -30.98
C ALA A 141 -42.90 -34.46 -32.13
N MET A 142 -43.49 -33.63 -33.00
CA MET A 142 -42.79 -32.97 -34.12
C MET A 142 -41.70 -32.02 -33.66
N LEU A 143 -41.93 -31.30 -32.56
CA LEU A 143 -40.98 -30.31 -32.02
C LEU A 143 -39.99 -30.90 -31.02
N GLY A 144 -40.11 -32.19 -30.68
CA GLY A 144 -39.29 -32.83 -29.63
C GLY A 144 -39.54 -32.25 -28.23
N LEU A 145 -40.71 -31.64 -28.01
CA LEU A 145 -41.07 -30.99 -26.74
C LEU A 145 -42.07 -31.85 -25.96
N SER A 146 -42.16 -31.61 -24.65
CA SER A 146 -43.25 -32.20 -23.87
C SER A 146 -44.57 -31.50 -24.19
N VAL A 147 -45.69 -32.23 -24.08
CA VAL A 147 -47.04 -31.66 -24.21
C VAL A 147 -47.26 -30.49 -23.23
N LYS A 148 -46.64 -30.55 -22.04
CA LYS A 148 -46.65 -29.46 -21.05
C LYS A 148 -45.93 -28.21 -21.55
N ALA A 149 -44.79 -28.35 -22.23
CA ALA A 149 -44.06 -27.22 -22.80
C ALA A 149 -44.83 -26.57 -23.96
N VAL A 150 -45.46 -27.39 -24.82
CA VAL A 150 -46.31 -26.88 -25.92
C VAL A 150 -47.54 -26.14 -25.38
N THR A 151 -48.19 -26.66 -24.34
CA THR A 151 -49.30 -25.97 -23.68
C THR A 151 -48.88 -24.70 -22.95
N ALA A 152 -47.67 -24.62 -22.41
CA ALA A 152 -47.12 -23.39 -21.83
C ALA A 152 -46.92 -22.31 -22.90
N LEU A 153 -46.28 -22.62 -24.03
CA LEU A 153 -46.09 -21.69 -25.15
C LEU A 153 -47.42 -21.14 -25.70
N LEU A 154 -48.46 -21.98 -25.74
CA LEU A 154 -49.81 -21.55 -26.14
C LEU A 154 -50.50 -20.65 -25.10
N ARG A 155 -50.18 -20.78 -23.81
CA ARG A 155 -50.70 -19.88 -22.77
C ARG A 155 -49.94 -18.55 -22.73
N ASP A 156 -48.61 -18.60 -22.81
CA ASP A 156 -47.77 -17.39 -22.77
C ASP A 156 -48.15 -16.45 -23.92
N SER A 157 -48.39 -16.99 -25.11
CA SER A 157 -48.90 -16.20 -26.24
C SER A 157 -50.31 -15.64 -26.05
N ALA A 158 -51.19 -16.33 -25.31
CA ALA A 158 -52.52 -15.80 -25.00
C ALA A 158 -52.47 -14.64 -23.99
N HIS A 159 -51.42 -14.58 -23.15
CA HIS A 159 -51.19 -13.47 -22.24
C HIS A 159 -50.64 -12.24 -22.98
N ASP A 160 -49.70 -12.44 -23.90
CA ASP A 160 -49.14 -11.37 -24.74
C ASP A 160 -50.20 -10.70 -25.64
N GLU A 161 -51.16 -11.45 -26.20
CA GLU A 161 -52.22 -10.88 -27.04
C GLU A 161 -53.25 -10.05 -26.23
N ALA A 162 -53.45 -10.38 -24.95
CA ALA A 162 -54.31 -9.62 -24.05
C ALA A 162 -53.69 -8.28 -23.62
N GLU A 163 -52.36 -8.23 -23.46
CA GLU A 163 -51.59 -7.01 -23.22
C GLU A 163 -51.55 -6.12 -24.48
N ALA A 164 -51.31 -6.70 -25.66
CA ALA A 164 -51.24 -5.97 -26.94
C ALA A 164 -52.58 -5.33 -27.35
N THR A 165 -53.71 -5.97 -27.03
CA THR A 165 -55.05 -5.41 -27.28
C THR A 165 -55.46 -4.30 -26.30
N SER A 166 -54.77 -4.17 -25.16
CA SER A 166 -55.04 -3.12 -24.16
C SER A 166 -54.26 -1.81 -24.41
N GLN A 167 -53.25 -1.81 -25.29
CA GLN A 167 -52.49 -0.60 -25.69
C GLN A 167 -52.95 0.02 -27.03
N GLY A 168 -53.98 -0.53 -27.68
CA GLY A 168 -54.37 -0.21 -29.06
C GLY A 168 -55.39 0.91 -29.29
N ASP A 169 -55.58 1.85 -28.36
CA ASP A 169 -56.53 2.99 -28.54
C ASP A 169 -55.85 4.36 -28.40
N ALA A 170 -54.76 4.58 -29.16
CA ALA A 170 -54.18 5.90 -29.36
C ALA A 170 -53.53 6.02 -30.75
N ALA A 171 -54.35 6.13 -31.79
CA ALA A 171 -53.89 6.44 -33.15
C ALA A 171 -54.56 7.71 -33.70
N SER A 172 -53.78 8.78 -33.94
CA SER A 172 -53.69 9.45 -35.25
C SER A 172 -53.06 10.85 -35.19
N ALA A 173 -51.90 11.00 -35.85
CA ALA A 173 -51.65 12.09 -36.81
C ALA A 173 -50.40 11.77 -37.65
N PRO A 174 -50.48 11.76 -39.00
CA PRO A 174 -49.31 11.63 -39.87
C PRO A 174 -48.82 12.99 -40.36
N ALA A 175 -47.51 13.21 -40.38
CA ALA A 175 -46.90 14.30 -41.13
C ALA A 175 -45.72 13.77 -41.96
N SER A 176 -45.91 13.88 -43.27
CA SER A 176 -45.00 13.56 -44.36
C SER A 176 -43.94 14.66 -44.51
N SER A 177 -42.69 14.31 -44.80
CA SER A 177 -41.82 15.15 -45.64
C SER A 177 -40.63 14.36 -46.20
N LEU A 178 -40.41 14.58 -47.50
CA LEU A 178 -39.50 13.89 -48.39
C LEU A 178 -38.02 14.27 -48.21
N ALA A 179 -37.17 13.26 -48.46
CA ALA A 179 -35.91 13.20 -49.21
C ALA A 179 -35.04 14.46 -49.45
N SER A 180 -33.73 14.28 -49.27
CA SER A 180 -32.74 14.71 -50.28
C SER A 180 -31.47 13.85 -50.22
N SER A 181 -30.93 13.53 -51.41
CA SER A 181 -29.84 12.58 -51.67
C SER A 181 -28.49 13.28 -51.96
N SER A 182 -27.44 12.45 -52.11
CA SER A 182 -26.14 12.71 -52.80
C SER A 182 -25.03 13.28 -51.90
N ALA A 183 -23.77 12.84 -51.91
CA ALA A 183 -22.99 12.07 -52.87
C ALA A 183 -21.86 11.26 -52.20
N VAL A 184 -21.48 10.21 -52.91
CA VAL A 184 -20.27 9.40 -52.87
C VAL A 184 -19.00 10.26 -52.93
N ASP A 185 -17.97 9.94 -52.14
CA ASP A 185 -16.61 9.87 -52.68
C ASP A 185 -15.72 8.85 -51.94
N SER A 186 -14.88 8.22 -52.73
CA SER A 186 -14.17 6.97 -52.47
C SER A 186 -12.69 7.27 -52.29
N ARG A 187 -12.03 6.75 -51.24
CA ARG A 187 -10.62 6.36 -51.39
C ARG A 187 -10.12 5.34 -50.35
N THR A 188 -10.05 4.13 -50.87
CA THR A 188 -9.09 3.06 -50.61
C THR A 188 -7.66 3.52 -50.29
N LEU A 189 -7.05 2.90 -49.27
CA LEU A 189 -5.66 2.43 -49.30
C LEU A 189 -5.51 1.24 -48.35
N ARG A 190 -5.50 0.04 -48.95
CA ARG A 190 -4.90 -1.18 -48.42
C ARG A 190 -3.39 -1.07 -48.59
N THR A 191 -2.64 -1.46 -47.57
CA THR A 191 -1.32 -2.07 -47.76
C THR A 191 -1.16 -3.19 -46.74
N ASP A 192 -1.44 -4.41 -47.19
CA ASP A 192 -0.80 -5.63 -46.71
C ASP A 192 0.69 -5.54 -47.04
N GLY A 193 1.55 -6.02 -46.13
CA GLY A 193 2.98 -6.11 -46.40
C GLY A 193 3.79 -6.58 -45.21
N SER A 194 3.64 -7.85 -44.83
CA SER A 194 4.72 -8.60 -44.19
C SER A 194 5.36 -9.49 -45.25
N PRO A 195 6.69 -9.40 -45.43
CA PRO A 195 7.48 -10.61 -45.28
C PRO A 195 8.79 -10.39 -44.50
N THR A 196 9.18 -11.48 -43.85
CA THR A 196 10.45 -11.79 -43.17
C THR A 196 11.71 -11.42 -43.97
N ASP A 197 12.74 -10.94 -43.27
CA ASP A 197 14.15 -11.06 -43.68
C ASP A 197 15.06 -11.25 -42.45
N GLU A 198 15.92 -12.25 -42.52
CA GLU A 198 16.96 -12.59 -41.54
C GLU A 198 18.22 -11.76 -41.86
N GLY A 199 18.89 -11.19 -40.84
CA GLY A 199 20.20 -10.58 -41.10
C GLY A 199 20.80 -9.75 -39.96
N GLN A 200 21.55 -10.42 -39.09
CA GLN A 200 22.84 -10.02 -38.52
C GLN A 200 23.06 -8.59 -37.98
N GLY A 201 23.45 -8.53 -36.70
CA GLY A 201 24.61 -7.72 -36.29
C GLY A 201 24.34 -6.66 -35.23
N GLY A 202 24.79 -6.91 -33.99
CA GLY A 202 24.98 -5.84 -33.02
C GLY A 202 24.88 -6.23 -31.55
N GLU A 203 25.69 -7.18 -31.08
CA GLU A 203 26.18 -7.12 -29.68
C GLU A 203 27.03 -5.84 -29.52
N PRO A 204 26.96 -5.14 -28.38
CA PRO A 204 28.07 -5.25 -27.42
C PRO A 204 27.65 -4.96 -25.95
N PRO A 205 28.58 -4.90 -24.97
CA PRO A 205 29.20 -6.04 -24.33
C PRO A 205 28.92 -6.05 -22.81
N TYR A 206 28.92 -7.23 -22.21
CA TYR A 206 29.19 -7.38 -20.78
C TYR A 206 30.68 -7.09 -20.49
N PRO A 207 31.02 -6.29 -19.48
CA PRO A 207 32.28 -6.47 -18.78
C PRO A 207 32.10 -7.54 -17.69
N ASP A 208 32.71 -8.67 -17.99
CA ASP A 208 33.40 -9.57 -17.07
C ASP A 208 34.19 -8.80 -16.01
N ASP A 209 33.87 -9.05 -14.74
CA ASP A 209 34.83 -8.96 -13.64
C ASP A 209 34.53 -10.14 -12.71
N GLY A 210 35.07 -11.30 -13.10
CA GLY A 210 35.29 -12.41 -12.18
C GLY A 210 36.32 -12.06 -11.11
N VAL A 211 36.01 -12.43 -9.86
CA VAL A 211 36.93 -12.92 -8.82
C VAL A 211 36.06 -13.71 -7.84
N ASP A 212 36.08 -15.04 -7.91
CA ASP A 212 37.04 -15.98 -7.32
C ASP A 212 36.61 -16.45 -5.92
N GLY A 213 36.26 -17.75 -5.82
CA GLY A 213 36.34 -18.58 -4.60
C GLY A 213 35.38 -18.22 -3.45
N VAL A 214 34.74 -19.15 -2.74
CA VAL A 214 35.20 -20.49 -2.34
C VAL A 214 33.95 -21.30 -1.95
N ASP A 215 33.92 -22.52 -2.47
CA ASP A 215 33.15 -23.67 -2.02
C ASP A 215 33.78 -24.19 -0.72
N ASP A 216 33.05 -24.24 0.40
CA ASP A 216 33.12 -25.30 1.43
C ASP A 216 32.33 -24.91 2.69
N GLY A 217 31.56 -25.85 3.26
CA GLY A 217 31.04 -25.66 4.61
C GLY A 217 29.74 -26.37 4.95
N THR A 218 29.64 -27.66 4.64
CA THR A 218 28.83 -28.62 5.40
C THR A 218 29.19 -28.54 6.89
N TRP A 219 28.38 -27.88 7.70
CA TRP A 219 28.47 -27.98 9.16
C TRP A 219 27.52 -29.06 9.66
N SER A 220 28.01 -30.29 9.63
CA SER A 220 27.62 -31.29 10.62
C SER A 220 28.08 -30.80 11.99
N ARG A 221 27.19 -30.83 12.99
CA ARG A 221 27.59 -30.97 14.39
C ARG A 221 26.63 -31.91 15.11
N GLU A 222 26.98 -33.18 15.05
CA GLU A 222 26.75 -34.12 16.15
C GLU A 222 27.77 -33.79 17.26
N GLU A 223 27.29 -33.68 18.50
CA GLU A 223 28.03 -33.84 19.77
C GLU A 223 26.92 -33.85 20.84
N SER A 224 26.44 -35.01 21.28
CA SER A 224 26.98 -35.79 22.40
C SER A 224 26.99 -35.00 23.72
N ASP A 225 25.91 -35.15 24.49
CA ASP A 225 25.94 -35.55 25.91
C ASP A 225 24.60 -36.23 26.28
#